data_AF-A0A6B2XPW3-F1
#
_entry.id   AF-A0A6B2XPW3-F1
#
_cell.length_a   1.000
_cell.length_b   1.000
_cell.length_c   1.000
_cell.angle_alpha   90.00
_cell.angle_beta   90.00
_cell.angle_gamma   90.00
#
_symmetry.space_group_name_H-M   'P 1'
#
loop_
_entity.id
_entity.type
_entity.pdbx_description
1 polymer ?
#
loop_
_entity_poly.entity_id
_entity_poly.type
_entity_poly.pdbx_seq_one_letter_code
_entity_poly.pdbx_strand_id
1 'polypeptide(L)'
;NVLRPRIETAADGTITAFTVSQEAPALPAGAKGEPTLRPHRIAIGLYDLDGGKLVRTDRIELDIDGELTEVPELLGRARPAVVLLNDDDLSYAMVRLDEVSLENVTAHLGDFTESLPRALCWASAWDMTRDGELATRDYLALVLSGIGKESDIGVVQSLHRQVKLAIDLYADPAWREEGL
;
A
#
# COMPACT_ATOMS: atom_id res chain seq x y z
N ASN A 1 -0.88 13.98 0.77
CA ASN A 1 -1.38 13.58 -0.57
C ASN A 1 -1.56 12.07 -0.59
N VAL A 2 -2.30 11.55 -1.57
CA VAL A 2 -2.38 10.11 -1.86
C VAL A 2 -1.45 9.84 -3.04
N LEU A 3 -0.60 8.82 -2.93
CA LEU A 3 0.27 8.35 -4.01
C LEU A 3 -0.17 6.97 -4.45
N ARG A 4 -0.33 6.77 -5.76
CA ARG A 4 -0.79 5.51 -6.33
C ARG A 4 0.06 5.10 -7.54
N PRO A 5 0.53 3.86 -7.61
CA PRO A 5 1.18 3.36 -8.81
C PRO A 5 0.13 3.08 -9.89
N ARG A 6 0.45 3.44 -11.14
CA ARG A 6 -0.29 3.07 -12.35
C ARG A 6 0.67 2.28 -13.22
N ILE A 7 0.40 0.99 -13.36
CA ILE A 7 1.31 0.04 -13.98
C ILE A 7 0.56 -0.63 -15.13
N GLU A 8 1.11 -0.54 -16.32
CA GLU A 8 0.66 -1.31 -17.48
C GLU A 8 1.71 -2.36 -17.81
N THR A 9 1.23 -3.56 -18.15
CA THR A 9 2.10 -4.69 -18.50
C THR A 9 1.69 -5.29 -19.84
N ALA A 10 2.68 -5.79 -20.58
CA ALA A 10 2.48 -6.66 -21.71
C ALA A 10 2.01 -8.06 -21.25
N ALA A 11 1.58 -8.89 -22.20
CA ALA A 11 1.06 -10.23 -21.92
C ALA A 11 2.08 -11.17 -21.24
N ASP A 12 3.38 -10.89 -21.36
CA ASP A 12 4.46 -11.63 -20.71
C ASP A 12 4.83 -11.09 -19.31
N GLY A 13 4.11 -10.09 -18.82
CA GLY A 13 4.35 -9.45 -17.52
C GLY A 13 5.41 -8.34 -17.54
N THR A 14 5.94 -7.99 -18.71
CA THR A 14 6.87 -6.86 -18.86
C THR A 14 6.14 -5.53 -18.68
N ILE A 15 6.69 -4.62 -17.87
CA ILE A 15 6.15 -3.27 -17.66
C ILE A 15 6.30 -2.45 -18.95
N THR A 16 5.18 -1.96 -19.48
CA THR A 16 5.13 -1.11 -20.69
C THR A 16 4.93 0.36 -20.35
N ALA A 17 4.30 0.65 -19.21
CA ALA A 17 4.20 2.00 -18.66
C ALA A 17 4.19 1.94 -17.12
N PHE A 18 4.85 2.89 -16.50
CA PHE A 18 4.81 3.08 -15.05
C PHE A 18 4.73 4.56 -14.72
N THR A 19 3.69 4.95 -14.00
CA THR A 19 3.56 6.30 -13.46
C THR A 19 3.09 6.26 -12.01
N VAL A 20 3.43 7.30 -11.24
CA VAL A 20 2.87 7.55 -9.91
C VAL A 20 1.88 8.70 -10.04
N SER A 21 0.61 8.45 -9.75
CA SER A 21 -0.39 9.51 -9.65
C SER A 21 -0.44 10.07 -8.22
N GLN A 22 -0.45 11.39 -8.11
CA GLN A 22 -0.59 12.11 -6.85
C GLN A 22 -1.93 12.82 -6.79
N GLU A 23 -2.65 12.62 -5.69
CA GLU A 23 -3.95 13.26 -5.44
C GLU A 23 -3.91 14.08 -4.16
N ALA A 24 -4.63 15.20 -4.13
CA ALA A 24 -4.88 16.01 -2.95
C ALA A 24 -6.34 15.82 -2.50
N PRO A 25 -6.60 15.02 -1.45
CA PRO A 25 -7.96 14.85 -0.95
C PRO A 25 -8.61 16.18 -0.56
N ALA A 26 -9.94 16.25 -0.72
CA ALA A 26 -10.73 17.37 -0.26
C ALA A 26 -10.49 17.62 1.25
N LEU A 27 -10.47 18.89 1.64
CA LEU A 27 -10.34 19.25 3.04
C LEU A 27 -11.59 18.81 3.82
N PRO A 28 -11.45 18.36 5.09
CA PRO A 28 -12.59 17.99 5.91
C PRO A 28 -13.50 19.19 6.17
N ALA A 29 -14.78 18.92 6.45
CA ALA A 29 -15.77 19.95 6.72
C ALA A 29 -15.30 20.91 7.83
N GLY A 30 -15.31 22.21 7.54
CA GLY A 30 -14.89 23.26 8.47
C GLY A 30 -13.40 23.63 8.43
N ALA A 31 -12.56 22.89 7.70
CA ALA A 31 -11.18 23.30 7.45
C ALA A 31 -11.10 24.46 6.45
N LYS A 32 -10.05 25.29 6.58
CA LYS A 32 -9.75 26.42 5.68
C LYS A 32 -8.57 26.07 4.78
N GLY A 33 -8.58 26.60 3.55
CA GLY A 33 -7.53 26.39 2.55
C GLY A 33 -8.05 25.64 1.32
N GLU A 34 -7.13 25.12 0.52
CA GLU A 34 -7.44 24.36 -0.69
C GLU A 34 -6.65 23.04 -0.70
N PRO A 35 -7.17 21.97 -1.32
CA PRO A 35 -6.39 20.77 -1.61
C PRO A 35 -5.16 21.13 -2.44
N THR A 36 -3.99 20.72 -1.99
CA THR A 36 -2.71 21.08 -2.65
C THR A 36 -1.86 19.85 -2.85
N LEU A 37 -1.33 19.69 -4.07
CA LEU A 37 -0.27 18.73 -4.38
C LEU A 37 1.05 19.28 -3.86
N ARG A 38 1.77 18.46 -3.09
CA ARG A 38 3.05 18.83 -2.49
C ARG A 38 4.14 17.97 -3.10
N PRO A 39 5.29 18.51 -3.49
CA PRO A 39 6.39 17.67 -3.93
C PRO A 39 6.78 16.66 -2.84
N HIS A 40 7.06 15.42 -3.23
CA HIS A 40 7.50 14.35 -2.33
C HIS A 40 8.77 13.69 -2.87
N ARG A 41 9.84 13.64 -2.07
CA ARG A 41 10.95 12.71 -2.30
C ARG A 41 10.55 11.36 -1.75
N ILE A 42 10.46 10.33 -2.60
CA ILE A 42 10.11 8.96 -2.19
C ILE A 42 11.11 7.95 -2.73
N ALA A 43 11.11 6.75 -2.16
CA ALA A 43 11.64 5.57 -2.82
C ALA A 43 10.52 4.64 -3.28
N ILE A 44 10.70 4.00 -4.42
CA ILE A 44 9.86 2.90 -4.91
C ILE A 44 10.65 1.62 -4.66
N GLY A 45 10.19 0.81 -3.72
CA GLY A 45 10.76 -0.51 -3.45
C GLY A 45 10.09 -1.57 -4.32
N LEU A 46 10.91 -2.40 -4.96
CA LEU A 46 10.46 -3.55 -5.75
C LEU A 46 10.79 -4.83 -4.99
N TYR A 47 9.82 -5.70 -4.80
CA TYR A 47 9.99 -6.91 -4.01
C TYR A 47 9.52 -8.13 -4.79
N ASP A 48 10.31 -9.20 -4.72
CA ASP A 48 9.98 -10.51 -5.30
C ASP A 48 10.07 -11.61 -4.25
N LEU A 49 9.36 -12.70 -4.52
CA LEU A 49 9.45 -13.91 -3.71
C LEU A 49 10.73 -14.67 -4.06
N ASP A 50 11.59 -14.85 -3.07
CA ASP A 50 12.77 -15.72 -3.14
C ASP A 50 12.79 -16.66 -1.92
N GLY A 51 12.80 -17.96 -2.17
CA GLY A 51 12.83 -18.97 -1.10
C GLY A 51 11.68 -18.86 -0.08
N GLY A 52 10.52 -18.32 -0.49
CA GLY A 52 9.38 -18.06 0.41
C GLY A 52 9.52 -16.81 1.28
N LYS A 53 10.45 -15.91 0.95
CA LYS A 53 10.62 -14.58 1.55
C LYS A 53 10.35 -13.50 0.52
N LEU A 54 9.73 -12.40 0.94
CA LEU A 54 9.64 -11.20 0.13
C LEU A 54 10.92 -10.38 0.35
N VAL A 55 11.73 -10.30 -0.70
CA VAL A 55 13.05 -9.67 -0.70
C VAL A 55 13.03 -8.47 -1.62
N ARG A 56 13.61 -7.34 -1.18
CA ARG A 56 13.77 -6.16 -2.03
C ARG A 56 14.78 -6.47 -3.14
N THR A 57 14.33 -6.47 -4.39
CA THR A 57 15.18 -6.71 -5.56
C THR A 57 15.76 -5.44 -6.14
N ASP A 58 15.06 -4.31 -5.98
CA ASP A 58 15.54 -3.00 -6.40
C ASP A 58 14.86 -1.87 -5.63
N ARG A 59 15.43 -0.67 -5.73
CA ARG A 59 14.94 0.56 -5.12
C ARG A 59 15.25 1.76 -6.01
N ILE A 60 14.21 2.51 -6.39
CA ILE A 60 14.34 3.72 -7.20
C ILE A 60 13.92 4.92 -6.36
N GLU A 61 14.82 5.89 -6.19
CA GLU A 61 14.52 7.13 -5.47
C GLU A 61 14.28 8.27 -6.46
N LEU A 62 13.17 8.99 -6.29
CA LEU A 62 12.72 10.02 -7.21
C LEU A 62 11.88 11.08 -6.50
N ASP A 63 11.68 12.22 -7.16
CA ASP A 63 10.72 13.23 -6.73
C ASP A 63 9.39 13.00 -7.45
N ILE A 64 8.29 13.02 -6.69
CA ILE A 64 6.93 13.13 -7.22
C ILE A 64 6.55 14.61 -7.14
N ASP A 65 6.26 15.20 -8.29
CA ASP A 65 5.83 16.60 -8.40
C ASP A 65 4.74 16.73 -9.48
N GLY A 66 3.60 17.28 -9.08
CA GLY A 66 2.39 17.35 -9.92
C GLY A 66 1.50 16.11 -9.83
N GLU A 67 0.47 16.06 -10.68
CA GLU A 67 -0.56 15.01 -10.63
C GLU A 67 -0.06 13.64 -11.08
N LEU A 68 0.93 13.60 -11.97
CA LEU A 68 1.43 12.38 -12.59
C LEU A 68 2.94 12.49 -12.79
N THR A 69 3.69 11.50 -12.31
CA THR A 69 5.15 11.42 -12.49
C THR A 69 5.49 10.10 -13.19
N GLU A 70 6.16 10.17 -14.34
CA GLU A 70 6.61 8.98 -15.08
C GLU A 70 7.88 8.39 -14.45
N VAL A 71 7.99 7.06 -14.49
CA VAL A 71 9.17 6.32 -13.99
C VAL A 71 9.75 5.45 -15.11
N PRO A 72 10.44 6.07 -16.10
CA PRO A 72 10.94 5.37 -17.28
C PRO A 72 11.93 4.24 -16.96
N GLU A 73 12.60 4.29 -15.80
CA GLU A 73 13.54 3.27 -15.31
C GLU A 73 12.90 1.89 -15.09
N LEU A 74 11.57 1.83 -15.02
CA LEU A 74 10.83 0.57 -14.85
C LEU A 74 10.39 -0.08 -16.16
N LEU A 75 10.46 0.64 -17.28
CA LEU A 75 9.99 0.14 -18.58
C LEU A 75 10.91 -0.98 -19.09
N GLY A 76 10.30 -2.03 -19.64
CA GLY A 76 11.02 -3.19 -20.17
C GLY A 76 11.48 -4.19 -19.10
N ARG A 77 11.19 -3.94 -17.81
CA ARG A 77 11.46 -4.88 -16.72
C ARG A 77 10.25 -5.79 -16.50
N ALA A 78 10.49 -7.00 -15.99
CA ALA A 78 9.41 -7.82 -15.45
C ALA A 78 8.76 -7.10 -14.26
N ARG A 79 7.42 -7.16 -14.15
CA ARG A 79 6.70 -6.62 -13.00
C ARG A 79 7.12 -7.37 -11.72
N PRO A 80 7.62 -6.69 -10.67
CA PRO A 80 7.93 -7.35 -9.41
C PRO A 80 6.65 -7.82 -8.72
N ALA A 81 6.74 -8.78 -7.79
CA ALA A 81 5.57 -9.26 -7.05
C ALA A 81 4.84 -8.12 -6.30
N VAL A 82 5.60 -7.26 -5.62
CA VAL A 82 5.09 -6.09 -4.89
C VAL A 82 5.84 -4.82 -5.31
N VAL A 83 5.07 -3.77 -5.61
CA VAL A 83 5.55 -2.39 -5.77
C VAL A 83 5.11 -1.59 -4.54
N LEU A 84 6.07 -1.14 -3.75
CA LEU A 84 5.83 -0.31 -2.57
C LEU A 84 6.31 1.12 -2.82
N LEU A 85 5.38 2.06 -2.97
CA LEU A 85 5.73 3.49 -3.02
C LEU A 85 6.09 3.98 -1.62
N ASN A 86 6.92 5.01 -1.55
CA ASN A 86 7.45 5.58 -0.30
C ASN A 86 8.10 4.52 0.60
N ASP A 87 8.79 3.56 -0.01
CA ASP A 87 9.69 2.66 0.71
C ASP A 87 10.74 3.48 1.48
N ASP A 88 11.27 2.91 2.56
CA ASP A 88 12.06 3.61 3.59
C ASP A 88 11.37 4.81 4.27
N ASP A 89 10.08 5.07 3.99
CA ASP A 89 9.25 6.11 4.62
C ASP A 89 9.83 7.55 4.55
N LEU A 90 10.33 7.94 3.38
CA LEU A 90 11.04 9.22 3.19
C LEU A 90 10.12 10.46 3.23
N SER A 91 8.83 10.30 3.00
CA SER A 91 7.88 11.40 2.94
C SER A 91 6.57 11.11 3.67
N TYR A 92 5.90 12.17 4.11
CA TYR A 92 4.55 12.05 4.66
C TYR A 92 3.52 12.03 3.52
N ALA A 93 3.12 10.83 3.09
CA ALA A 93 2.06 10.62 2.12
C ALA A 93 1.30 9.33 2.42
N MET A 94 0.02 9.29 2.06
CA MET A 94 -0.73 8.03 2.07
C MET A 94 -0.39 7.27 0.80
N VAL A 95 0.03 6.02 0.93
CA VAL A 95 0.39 5.16 -0.20
C VAL A 95 -0.73 4.17 -0.48
N ARG A 96 -0.83 3.79 -1.74
CA ARG A 96 -1.78 2.80 -2.22
C ARG A 96 -1.04 1.63 -2.85
N LEU A 97 -1.45 0.43 -2.46
CA LEU A 97 -1.05 -0.79 -3.12
C LEU A 97 -1.91 -0.95 -4.37
N ASP A 98 -1.32 -1.28 -5.51
CA ASP A 98 -2.09 -1.78 -6.65
C ASP A 98 -2.60 -3.19 -6.35
N GLU A 99 -3.59 -3.64 -7.11
CA GLU A 99 -4.29 -4.92 -6.93
C GLU A 99 -3.33 -6.10 -6.80
N VAL A 100 -2.38 -6.26 -7.73
CA VAL A 100 -1.47 -7.40 -7.73
C VAL A 100 -0.46 -7.30 -6.58
N SER A 101 -0.03 -6.10 -6.20
CA SER A 101 0.80 -5.90 -5.01
C SER A 101 0.03 -6.25 -3.73
N LEU A 102 -1.25 -5.84 -3.63
CA LEU A 102 -2.11 -6.14 -2.48
C LEU A 102 -2.36 -7.65 -2.35
N GLU A 103 -2.56 -8.38 -3.44
CA GLU A 103 -2.68 -9.84 -3.44
C GLU A 103 -1.41 -10.50 -2.87
N ASN A 104 -0.24 -10.12 -3.39
CA ASN A 104 1.04 -10.67 -2.93
C ASN A 104 1.33 -10.30 -1.47
N VAL A 105 1.05 -9.06 -1.07
CA VAL A 105 1.09 -8.62 0.32
C VAL A 105 0.16 -9.49 1.17
N THR A 106 -1.08 -9.72 0.76
CA THR A 106 -2.05 -10.55 1.52
C THR A 106 -1.56 -11.97 1.73
N ALA A 107 -0.91 -12.56 0.72
CA ALA A 107 -0.36 -13.91 0.82
C ALA A 107 0.95 -13.99 1.63
N HIS A 108 1.77 -12.94 1.62
CA HIS A 108 3.18 -13.02 2.05
C HIS A 108 3.63 -11.89 2.98
N LEU A 109 2.73 -11.12 3.60
CA LEU A 109 3.12 -9.95 4.40
C LEU A 109 4.07 -10.30 5.54
N GLY A 110 3.86 -11.43 6.21
CA GLY A 110 4.75 -11.91 7.26
C GLY A 110 6.10 -12.47 6.76
N ASP A 111 6.29 -12.56 5.45
CA ASP A 111 7.49 -13.12 4.82
C ASP A 111 8.47 -12.05 4.31
N PHE A 112 8.13 -10.75 4.43
CA PHE A 112 9.10 -9.66 4.26
C PHE A 112 10.32 -9.85 5.17
N THR A 113 11.51 -9.73 4.60
CA THR A 113 12.78 -9.82 5.36
C THR A 113 12.99 -8.63 6.30
N GLU A 114 12.48 -7.46 5.91
CA GLU A 114 12.64 -6.19 6.63
C GLU A 114 11.32 -5.80 7.32
N SER A 115 11.41 -5.20 8.51
CA SER A 115 10.21 -4.83 9.29
C SER A 115 9.52 -3.56 8.76
N LEU A 116 10.28 -2.61 8.21
CA LEU A 116 9.74 -1.34 7.74
C LEU A 116 8.78 -1.48 6.55
N PRO A 117 9.12 -2.14 5.42
CA PRO A 117 8.18 -2.30 4.31
C PRO A 117 6.93 -3.07 4.72
N ARG A 118 7.07 -4.05 5.63
CA ARG A 118 5.94 -4.74 6.24
C ARG A 118 5.01 -3.79 7.01
N ALA A 119 5.57 -2.91 7.84
CA ALA A 119 4.81 -1.90 8.57
C ALA A 119 4.12 -0.88 7.62
N LEU A 120 4.77 -0.50 6.53
CA LEU A 120 4.19 0.38 5.51
C LEU A 120 3.02 -0.26 4.77
N CYS A 121 3.10 -1.56 4.47
CA CYS A 121 1.99 -2.34 3.91
C CYS A 121 0.80 -2.40 4.87
N TRP A 122 1.03 -2.62 6.18
CA TRP A 122 -0.03 -2.56 7.20
C TRP A 122 -0.72 -1.19 7.23
N ALA A 123 0.08 -0.11 7.24
CA ALA A 123 -0.44 1.25 7.24
C ALA A 123 -1.24 1.57 5.97
N SER A 124 -0.72 1.19 4.81
CA SER A 124 -1.38 1.42 3.51
C SER A 124 -2.73 0.71 3.44
N ALA A 125 -2.81 -0.56 3.86
CA ALA A 125 -4.07 -1.31 3.86
C ALA A 125 -5.10 -0.72 4.83
N TRP A 126 -4.65 -0.26 6.01
CA TRP A 126 -5.52 0.41 6.96
C TRP A 126 -6.05 1.74 6.42
N ASP A 127 -5.19 2.56 5.80
CA ASP A 127 -5.57 3.82 5.16
C ASP A 127 -6.57 3.58 4.03
N MET A 128 -6.32 2.60 3.16
CA MET A 128 -7.24 2.19 2.09
C MET A 128 -8.61 1.76 2.65
N THR A 129 -8.65 1.09 3.80
CA THR A 129 -9.90 0.68 4.45
C THR A 129 -10.69 1.89 4.95
N ARG A 130 -10.03 2.84 5.61
CA ARG A 130 -10.68 4.07 6.11
C ARG A 130 -11.20 4.97 5.00
N ASP A 131 -10.50 4.98 3.87
CA ASP A 131 -10.87 5.77 2.70
C ASP A 131 -11.90 5.05 1.79
N GLY A 132 -12.32 3.83 2.16
CA GLY A 132 -13.33 3.06 1.43
C GLY A 132 -12.83 2.41 0.15
N GLU A 133 -11.51 2.31 -0.03
CA GLU A 133 -10.87 1.69 -1.19
C GLU A 133 -10.58 0.19 -1.00
N LEU A 134 -10.45 -0.26 0.26
CA LEU A 134 -10.33 -1.67 0.62
C LEU A 134 -11.54 -2.06 1.46
N ALA A 135 -12.23 -3.14 1.09
CA ALA A 135 -13.36 -3.60 1.89
C ALA A 135 -12.87 -4.09 3.26
N THR A 136 -13.65 -3.81 4.31
CA THR A 136 -13.32 -4.24 5.68
C THR A 136 -12.97 -5.73 5.76
N ARG A 137 -13.69 -6.59 5.04
CA ARG A 137 -13.42 -8.05 5.01
C ARG A 137 -12.05 -8.41 4.43
N ASP A 138 -11.60 -7.68 3.43
CA ASP A 138 -10.31 -7.92 2.78
C ASP A 138 -9.18 -7.44 3.68
N TYR A 139 -9.37 -6.33 4.39
CA TYR A 139 -8.47 -5.89 5.46
C TYR A 139 -8.39 -6.92 6.60
N LEU A 140 -9.52 -7.48 7.05
CA LEU A 140 -9.53 -8.53 8.06
C LEU A 140 -8.78 -9.79 7.58
N ALA A 141 -9.00 -10.20 6.33
CA ALA A 141 -8.30 -11.33 5.73
C ALA A 141 -6.78 -11.11 5.71
N LEU A 142 -6.33 -9.91 5.34
CA LEU A 142 -4.93 -9.51 5.39
C LEU A 142 -4.35 -9.56 6.81
N VAL A 143 -5.07 -9.03 7.81
CA VAL A 143 -4.60 -9.08 9.20
C VAL A 143 -4.50 -10.52 9.69
N LEU A 144 -5.51 -11.35 9.42
CA LEU A 144 -5.50 -12.76 9.83
C LEU A 144 -4.40 -13.57 9.14
N SER A 145 -4.05 -13.26 7.88
CA SER A 145 -2.96 -13.97 7.18
C SER A 145 -1.57 -13.63 7.73
N GLY A 146 -1.37 -12.39 8.20
CA GLY A 146 -0.05 -11.88 8.57
C GLY A 146 0.23 -11.76 10.07
N ILE A 147 -0.78 -11.51 10.92
CA ILE A 147 -0.56 -11.09 12.31
C ILE A 147 0.20 -12.12 13.16
N GLY A 148 0.05 -13.41 12.88
CA GLY A 148 0.75 -14.48 13.59
C GLY A 148 2.27 -14.52 13.32
N LYS A 149 2.73 -13.88 12.24
CA LYS A 149 4.15 -13.74 11.88
C LYS A 149 4.72 -12.37 12.27
N GLU A 150 3.90 -11.42 12.73
CA GLU A 150 4.38 -10.12 13.15
C GLU A 150 5.09 -10.21 14.51
N SER A 151 6.31 -9.68 14.56
CA SER A 151 7.16 -9.72 15.75
C SER A 151 7.16 -8.41 16.54
N ASP A 152 6.75 -7.30 15.94
CA ASP A 152 6.67 -6.02 16.65
C ASP A 152 5.36 -5.90 17.45
N ILE A 153 5.50 -5.81 18.77
CA ILE A 153 4.34 -5.75 19.68
C ILE A 153 3.51 -4.47 19.49
N GLY A 154 4.14 -3.34 19.12
CA GLY A 154 3.45 -2.08 18.86
C GLY A 154 2.56 -2.17 17.62
N VAL A 155 3.06 -2.83 16.57
CA VAL A 155 2.29 -3.14 15.35
C VAL A 155 1.14 -4.08 15.69
N VAL A 156 1.38 -5.20 16.37
CA VAL A 156 0.32 -6.16 16.75
C VAL A 156 -0.81 -5.49 17.56
N GLN A 157 -0.47 -4.69 18.56
CA GLN A 157 -1.46 -3.96 19.35
C GLN A 157 -2.25 -2.94 18.50
N SER A 158 -1.60 -2.31 17.54
CA SER A 158 -2.25 -1.37 16.61
C SER A 158 -3.21 -2.09 15.68
N LEU A 159 -2.80 -3.23 15.12
CA LEU A 159 -3.65 -4.07 14.27
C LEU A 159 -4.90 -4.54 15.02
N HIS A 160 -4.78 -4.99 16.28
CA HIS A 160 -5.96 -5.36 17.08
C HIS A 160 -6.96 -4.20 17.25
N ARG A 161 -6.47 -2.98 17.53
CA ARG A 161 -7.33 -1.80 17.63
C ARG A 161 -7.98 -1.45 16.30
N GLN A 162 -7.23 -1.51 15.20
CA GLN A 162 -7.70 -1.21 13.86
C GLN A 162 -8.74 -2.23 13.39
N VAL A 163 -8.51 -3.53 13.61
CA VAL A 163 -9.49 -4.61 13.33
C VAL A 163 -10.81 -4.35 14.06
N LYS A 164 -10.76 -4.05 15.36
CA LYS A 164 -11.96 -3.72 16.13
C LYS A 164 -12.69 -2.51 15.52
N LEU A 165 -11.94 -1.46 15.19
CA LEU A 165 -12.50 -0.24 14.61
C LEU A 165 -13.08 -0.48 13.21
N ALA A 166 -12.43 -1.31 12.38
CA ALA A 166 -12.88 -1.73 11.07
C ALA A 166 -14.26 -2.38 11.16
N ILE A 167 -14.41 -3.35 12.06
CA ILE A 167 -15.68 -4.06 12.30
C ILE A 167 -16.77 -3.10 12.81
N ASP A 168 -16.44 -2.28 13.81
CA ASP A 168 -17.43 -1.45 14.47
C ASP A 168 -17.94 -0.31 13.57
N LEU A 169 -17.06 0.30 12.75
CA LEU A 169 -17.35 1.54 12.03
C LEU A 169 -17.32 1.45 10.50
N TYR A 170 -16.59 0.50 9.92
CA TYR A 170 -16.32 0.46 8.47
C TYR A 170 -16.87 -0.81 7.79
N ALA A 171 -17.35 -1.80 8.55
CA ALA A 171 -18.04 -2.95 7.98
C ALA A 171 -19.40 -2.52 7.39
N ASP A 172 -19.69 -3.01 6.18
CA ASP A 172 -21.00 -2.84 5.57
C ASP A 172 -22.08 -3.46 6.48
N PRO A 173 -23.05 -2.67 7.00
CA PRO A 173 -24.10 -3.20 7.84
C PRO A 173 -24.89 -4.34 7.21
N ALA A 174 -25.05 -4.34 5.88
CA ALA A 174 -25.76 -5.39 5.16
C ALA A 174 -25.01 -6.72 5.12
N TRP A 175 -23.69 -6.71 5.32
CA TRP A 175 -22.83 -7.88 5.25
C TRP A 175 -22.48 -8.48 6.62
N ARG A 176 -22.90 -7.84 7.72
CA ARG A 176 -22.55 -8.26 9.09
C ARG A 176 -23.01 -9.68 9.44
N GLU A 177 -24.12 -10.17 8.89
CA GLU A 177 -24.61 -11.52 9.20
C GLU A 177 -23.80 -12.64 8.53
N GLU A 178 -23.12 -12.34 7.41
CA GLU A 178 -22.30 -13.31 6.67
C GLU A 178 -20.84 -13.29 7.11
N GLY A 179 -20.35 -12.11 7.50
CA GLY A 179 -18.92 -11.78 7.56
C GLY A 179 -18.29 -11.61 8.94
N LEU A 180 -19.08 -11.74 10.02
CA LEU A 180 -18.63 -11.63 11.41
C LEU A 180 -18.89 -12.92 12.19
#